data_AF-U6L0A5-F1
#
_entry.id   AF-U6L0A5-F1
#
_cell.length_a   1.000
_cell.length_b   1.000
_cell.length_c   1.000
_cell.angle_alpha   90.00
_cell.angle_beta   90.00
_cell.angle_gamma   90.00
#
_symmetry.space_group_name_H-M   'P 1'
#
loop_
_entity.id
_entity.type
_entity.pdbx_description
1 polymer ?
#
loop_
_entity_poly.entity_id
_entity_poly.type
_entity_poly.pdbx_seq_one_letter_code
_entity_poly.pdbx_strand_id
1 'polypeptide(L)'
;MGKEVQQLLTDFGGLSFEQIKKKLKEKRDWLTDEQLNGVLVNNAMHVNGIWVLNSLGNPQIDAVRSSLIKVFSSSNPPNTKNKILEAVEADMQRKVALPDFTLRKLLREFAKNENGLWNFKGSKGTEDKNDLSELVCE
;
A
#
# COMPACT_ATOMS: atom_id res chain seq x y z
N MET A 1 -4.34 5.46 19.02
CA MET A 1 -5.03 5.35 17.72
C MET A 1 -4.17 5.79 16.55
N GLY A 2 -3.76 7.06 16.43
CA GLY A 2 -2.89 7.50 15.32
C GLY A 2 -1.63 6.66 15.14
N LYS A 3 -0.87 6.43 16.23
CA LYS A 3 0.32 5.55 16.22
C LYS A 3 0.02 4.09 15.86
N GLU A 4 -1.14 3.57 16.24
CA GLU A 4 -1.53 2.18 15.96
C GLU A 4 -1.90 2.00 14.49
N VAL A 5 -2.65 2.96 13.91
CA VAL A 5 -2.94 3.01 12.47
C VAL A 5 -1.65 3.16 11.67
N GLN A 6 -0.75 4.04 12.11
CA GLN A 6 0.54 4.22 11.46
C GLN A 6 1.38 2.93 11.48
N GLN A 7 1.44 2.26 12.63
CA GLN A 7 2.14 0.98 12.76
C GLN A 7 1.51 -0.08 11.85
N LEU A 8 0.18 -0.18 11.83
CA LEU A 8 -0.53 -1.14 10.98
C LEU A 8 -0.22 -0.93 9.49
N LEU A 9 -0.26 0.32 9.02
CA LEU A 9 0.05 0.65 7.63
C LEU A 9 1.56 0.55 7.32
N THR A 10 2.43 0.62 8.33
CA THR A 10 3.86 0.34 8.17
C THR A 10 4.11 -1.16 7.98
N ASP A 11 3.41 -1.99 8.74
CA ASP A 11 3.63 -3.43 8.77
C ASP A 11 3.00 -4.14 7.57
N PHE A 12 1.76 -3.76 7.22
CA PHE A 12 0.98 -4.42 6.15
C PHE A 12 0.96 -3.63 4.84
N GLY A 13 1.49 -2.41 4.84
CA GLY A 13 1.33 -1.48 3.73
C GLY A 13 -0.11 -0.98 3.60
N GLY A 14 -0.56 -0.77 2.37
CA GLY A 14 -1.90 -0.30 2.09
C GLY A 14 -2.99 -1.34 2.39
N LEU A 15 -4.06 -0.88 3.04
CA LEU A 15 -5.19 -1.69 3.47
C LEU A 15 -6.51 -0.98 3.21
N SER A 16 -7.59 -1.73 2.93
CA SER A 16 -8.93 -1.15 2.84
C SER A 16 -9.42 -0.66 4.21
N PHE A 17 -10.41 0.23 4.21
CA PHE A 17 -11.01 0.74 5.45
C PHE A 17 -11.52 -0.42 6.34
N GLU A 18 -12.20 -1.41 5.74
CA GLU A 18 -12.70 -2.59 6.44
C GLU A 18 -11.58 -3.49 6.99
N GLN A 19 -10.47 -3.66 6.26
CA GLN A 19 -9.31 -4.41 6.75
C GLN A 19 -8.69 -3.72 7.97
N ILE A 20 -8.54 -2.39 7.93
CA ILE A 20 -8.01 -1.61 9.06
C ILE A 20 -8.95 -1.73 10.25
N LYS A 21 -10.25 -1.52 10.04
CA LYS A 21 -11.28 -1.64 11.07
C LYS A 21 -11.27 -3.02 11.71
N LYS A 22 -11.20 -4.10 10.91
CA LYS A 22 -11.13 -5.49 11.40
C LYS A 22 -9.90 -5.73 12.26
N LYS A 23 -8.70 -5.37 11.76
CA LYS A 23 -7.43 -5.57 12.49
C LYS A 23 -7.33 -4.71 13.77
N LEU A 24 -8.03 -3.58 13.84
CA LEU A 24 -8.12 -2.74 15.05
C LEU A 24 -9.20 -3.21 16.03
N LYS A 25 -10.33 -3.72 15.53
CA LYS A 25 -11.44 -4.23 16.34
C LYS A 25 -11.04 -5.43 17.18
N GLU A 26 -10.16 -6.29 16.67
CA GLU A 26 -9.53 -7.37 17.47
C GLU A 26 -8.88 -6.85 18.77
N LYS A 27 -8.57 -5.55 18.85
CA LYS A 27 -7.98 -4.90 20.03
C LYS A 27 -8.93 -3.91 20.72
N ARG A 28 -10.00 -3.45 20.06
CA ARG A 28 -10.90 -2.36 20.53
C ARG A 28 -12.31 -2.45 19.92
N ASP A 29 -13.28 -2.91 20.70
CA ASP A 29 -14.68 -3.02 20.25
C ASP A 29 -15.44 -1.68 20.14
N TRP A 30 -14.93 -0.59 20.72
CA TRP A 30 -15.63 0.71 20.78
C TRP A 30 -15.32 1.69 19.64
N LEU A 31 -14.50 1.30 18.66
CA LEU A 31 -14.08 2.18 17.56
C LEU A 31 -15.21 2.43 16.56
N THR A 32 -15.66 3.69 16.44
CA THR A 32 -16.63 4.09 15.40
C THR A 32 -15.95 4.39 14.07
N ASP A 33 -16.73 4.41 12.99
CA ASP A 33 -16.21 4.65 11.64
C ASP A 33 -15.75 6.11 11.47
N GLU A 34 -16.43 7.06 12.11
CA GLU A 34 -16.06 8.47 12.11
C GLU A 34 -14.72 8.69 12.82
N GLN A 35 -14.50 8.00 13.95
CA GLN A 35 -13.23 8.08 14.68
C GLN A 35 -12.09 7.49 13.86
N LEU A 36 -12.29 6.33 13.23
CA LEU A 36 -11.30 5.72 12.37
C LEU A 36 -10.99 6.61 11.15
N ASN A 37 -12.02 7.13 10.49
CA ASN A 37 -11.86 8.03 9.35
C ASN A 37 -11.10 9.31 9.74
N GLY A 38 -11.44 9.92 10.88
CA GLY A 38 -10.74 11.10 11.39
C GLY A 38 -9.25 10.83 11.66
N VAL A 39 -8.89 9.65 12.13
CA VAL A 39 -7.48 9.26 12.30
C VAL A 39 -6.82 9.03 10.93
N LEU A 40 -7.48 8.35 10.01
CA LEU A 40 -6.94 8.04 8.69
C LEU A 40 -6.63 9.30 7.88
N VAL A 41 -7.57 10.25 7.80
CA VAL A 41 -7.40 11.51 7.05
C VAL A 41 -6.16 12.30 7.50
N ASN A 42 -5.78 12.20 8.77
CA ASN A 42 -4.61 12.90 9.31
C ASN A 42 -3.28 12.14 9.15
N ASN A 43 -3.31 10.84 8.89
CA ASN A 43 -2.12 9.97 8.94
C ASN A 43 -1.84 9.21 7.63
N ALA A 44 -2.84 9.11 6.77
CA ALA A 44 -2.84 8.28 5.58
C ALA A 44 -3.57 8.98 4.44
N MET A 45 -3.30 8.52 3.22
CA MET A 45 -3.97 8.93 2.00
C MET A 45 -4.77 7.77 1.43
N HIS A 46 -5.92 8.08 0.86
CA HIS A 46 -6.77 7.10 0.20
C HIS A 46 -6.40 7.00 -1.29
N VAL A 47 -6.04 5.78 -1.72
CA VAL A 47 -5.63 5.45 -3.08
C VAL A 47 -6.47 4.28 -3.56
N ASN A 48 -7.42 4.55 -4.46
CA ASN A 48 -8.23 3.52 -5.14
C ASN A 48 -8.80 2.42 -4.23
N GLY A 49 -9.31 2.74 -3.05
CA GLY A 49 -9.95 1.78 -2.13
C GLY A 49 -9.05 1.25 -1.01
N ILE A 50 -7.77 1.62 -0.98
CA ILE A 50 -6.87 1.37 0.16
C ILE A 50 -6.38 2.67 0.78
N TRP A 51 -6.04 2.63 2.05
CA TRP A 51 -5.34 3.67 2.78
C TRP A 51 -3.87 3.31 2.91
N VAL A 52 -2.99 4.26 2.61
CA VAL A 52 -1.53 4.10 2.73
C VAL A 52 -0.95 5.27 3.51
N LEU A 53 0.18 5.09 4.19
CA LEU A 53 0.85 6.18 4.90
C LEU A 53 1.20 7.34 3.98
N ASN A 54 0.98 8.56 4.47
CA ASN A 54 1.28 9.81 3.73
C ASN A 54 2.76 9.90 3.32
N SER A 55 3.67 9.41 4.17
CA SER A 55 5.11 9.45 3.94
C SER A 55 5.80 8.38 4.78
N LEU A 56 6.92 7.84 4.29
CA LEU A 56 7.83 6.99 5.06
C LEU A 56 9.01 7.79 5.65
N GLY A 57 9.01 9.11 5.50
CA GLY A 57 10.05 10.01 6.00
C GLY A 57 11.33 10.05 5.15
N ASN A 58 11.35 9.37 4.00
CA ASN A 58 12.48 9.40 3.07
C ASN A 58 12.03 10.01 1.72
N PRO A 59 12.50 11.21 1.36
CA PRO A 59 12.05 11.90 0.15
C PRO A 59 12.28 11.12 -1.16
N GLN A 60 13.36 10.34 -1.25
CA GLN A 60 13.62 9.53 -2.46
C GLN A 60 12.63 8.39 -2.57
N ILE A 61 12.32 7.73 -1.45
CA ILE A 61 11.33 6.66 -1.41
C ILE A 61 9.92 7.21 -1.64
N ASP A 62 9.57 8.32 -1.00
CA ASP A 62 8.25 8.93 -1.13
C ASP A 62 7.98 9.45 -2.55
N ALA A 63 9.01 9.91 -3.27
CA ALA A 63 8.89 10.25 -4.69
C ALA A 63 8.53 9.02 -5.54
N VAL A 64 9.16 7.88 -5.28
CA VAL A 64 8.85 6.62 -5.97
C VAL A 64 7.45 6.12 -5.59
N ARG A 65 7.06 6.20 -4.32
CA ARG A 65 5.70 5.84 -3.84
C ARG A 65 4.63 6.67 -4.52
N SER A 66 4.85 7.98 -4.62
CA SER A 66 3.95 8.91 -5.31
C SER A 66 3.78 8.55 -6.78
N SER A 67 4.86 8.14 -7.44
CA SER A 67 4.82 7.67 -8.82
C SER A 67 4.09 6.33 -8.97
N LEU A 68 4.34 5.36 -8.08
CA LEU A 68 3.62 4.08 -8.03
C LEU A 68 2.10 4.29 -7.91
N ILE A 69 1.67 5.21 -7.05
CA ILE A 69 0.26 5.57 -6.87
C ILE A 69 -0.37 6.00 -8.20
N LYS A 70 0.31 6.88 -8.96
CA LYS A 70 -0.19 7.31 -10.27
C LYS A 70 -0.24 6.16 -11.26
N VAL A 71 0.81 5.32 -11.32
CA VAL A 71 0.86 4.16 -12.22
C VAL A 71 -0.30 3.20 -11.95
N PHE A 72 -0.56 2.87 -10.67
CA PHE A 72 -1.68 2.02 -10.27
C PHE A 72 -3.06 2.69 -10.40
N SER A 73 -3.10 4.02 -10.51
CA SER A 73 -4.34 4.78 -10.74
C SER A 73 -4.67 5.01 -12.21
N SER A 74 -3.82 4.54 -13.12
CA SER A 74 -4.10 4.56 -14.55
C SER A 74 -5.25 3.60 -14.92
N SER A 75 -5.88 3.82 -16.07
CA SER A 75 -6.98 2.98 -16.56
C SER A 75 -6.55 1.55 -16.91
N ASN A 76 -5.26 1.32 -17.18
CA ASN A 76 -4.69 0.02 -17.49
C ASN A 76 -3.30 -0.13 -16.84
N PRO A 77 -3.25 -0.35 -15.52
CA PRO A 77 -2.00 -0.38 -14.79
C PRO A 77 -1.16 -1.61 -15.21
N PRO A 78 0.15 -1.45 -15.42
CA PRO A 78 1.02 -2.58 -15.69
C PRO A 78 1.06 -3.52 -14.47
N ASN A 79 1.15 -4.82 -14.74
CA ASN A 79 1.09 -5.87 -13.71
C ASN A 79 2.39 -6.69 -13.60
N THR A 80 3.44 -6.36 -14.35
CA THR A 80 4.75 -7.02 -14.20
C THR A 80 5.75 -6.04 -13.61
N LYS A 81 6.67 -6.52 -12.78
CA LYS A 81 7.67 -5.67 -12.11
C LYS A 81 8.41 -4.75 -13.08
N ASN A 82 8.83 -5.29 -14.23
CA ASN A 82 9.58 -4.53 -15.24
C ASN A 82 8.73 -3.42 -15.87
N LYS A 83 7.49 -3.73 -16.28
CA LYS A 83 6.59 -2.71 -16.85
C LYS A 83 6.18 -1.65 -15.83
N ILE A 84 6.01 -2.05 -14.57
CA ILE A 84 5.73 -1.10 -13.48
C ILE A 84 6.93 -0.18 -13.29
N LEU A 85 8.15 -0.72 -13.24
CA LEU A 85 9.36 0.07 -13.11
C LEU A 85 9.55 1.03 -14.29
N GLU A 86 9.34 0.57 -15.52
CA GLU A 86 9.37 1.41 -16.73
C GLU A 86 8.35 2.56 -16.65
N ALA A 87 7.13 2.28 -16.20
CA ALA A 87 6.08 3.30 -16.05
C ALA A 87 6.42 4.32 -14.94
N VAL A 88 7.00 3.86 -13.83
CA VAL A 88 7.49 4.74 -12.75
C VAL A 88 8.64 5.61 -13.23
N GLU A 89 9.63 5.03 -13.91
CA GLU A 89 10.76 5.78 -14.46
C GLU A 89 10.31 6.82 -15.50
N ALA A 90 9.29 6.48 -16.29
CA ALA A 90 8.67 7.40 -17.24
C ALA A 90 7.93 8.56 -16.53
N ASP A 91 7.14 8.30 -15.48
CA ASP A 91 6.49 9.38 -14.71
C ASP A 91 7.52 10.26 -13.99
N MET A 92 8.59 9.67 -13.46
CA MET A 92 9.64 10.40 -12.75
C MET A 92 10.66 11.09 -13.67
N GLN A 93 10.63 10.81 -14.98
CA GLN A 93 11.60 11.28 -15.98
C GLN A 93 13.06 10.98 -15.58
N ARG A 94 13.28 9.87 -14.86
CA ARG A 94 14.62 9.44 -14.41
C ARG A 94 14.62 7.96 -14.05
N LYS A 95 15.81 7.36 -14.06
CA LYS A 95 16.02 6.00 -13.56
C LYS A 95 15.79 5.90 -12.05
N VAL A 96 15.17 4.80 -11.61
CA VAL A 96 14.97 4.52 -10.19
C VAL A 96 16.16 3.73 -9.68
N ALA A 97 17.02 4.39 -8.90
CA ALA A 97 18.19 3.78 -8.27
C ALA A 97 17.87 3.18 -6.90
N LEU A 98 16.79 2.39 -6.80
CA LEU A 98 16.44 1.67 -5.57
C LEU A 98 16.93 0.22 -5.64
N PRO A 99 17.43 -0.35 -4.54
CA PRO A 99 17.66 -1.79 -4.45
C PRO A 99 16.37 -2.58 -4.73
N ASP A 100 16.48 -3.72 -5.41
CA ASP A 100 15.33 -4.55 -5.78
C ASP A 100 14.49 -4.97 -4.57
N PHE A 101 15.15 -5.26 -3.44
CA PHE A 101 14.47 -5.56 -2.17
C PHE A 101 13.58 -4.39 -1.71
N THR A 102 14.08 -3.16 -1.79
CA THR A 102 13.33 -1.94 -1.45
C THR A 102 12.17 -1.74 -2.41
N LEU A 103 12.39 -1.89 -3.72
CA LEU A 103 11.34 -1.77 -4.73
C LEU A 103 10.21 -2.79 -4.48
N ARG A 104 10.55 -4.06 -4.22
CA ARG A 104 9.56 -5.10 -3.88
C ARG A 104 8.79 -4.78 -2.62
N LYS A 105 9.45 -4.20 -1.60
CA LYS A 105 8.78 -3.74 -0.38
C LYS A 105 7.76 -2.64 -0.69
N LEU A 106 8.11 -1.66 -1.51
CA LEU A 106 7.18 -0.60 -1.93
C LEU A 106 6.02 -1.15 -2.76
N LEU A 107 6.28 -2.07 -3.69
CA LEU A 107 5.22 -2.70 -4.47
C LEU A 107 4.21 -3.44 -3.58
N ARG A 108 4.69 -4.12 -2.52
CA ARG A 108 3.84 -4.78 -1.53
C ARG A 108 2.94 -3.82 -0.75
N GLU A 109 3.26 -2.52 -0.69
CA GLU A 109 2.33 -1.56 -0.09
C GLU A 109 1.05 -1.43 -0.90
N PHE A 110 1.13 -1.50 -2.22
CA PHE A 110 0.00 -1.20 -3.11
C PHE A 110 -0.60 -2.45 -3.76
N ALA A 111 0.19 -3.50 -3.94
CA ALA A 111 -0.17 -4.67 -4.73
C ALA A 111 0.27 -5.98 -4.06
N LYS A 112 -0.40 -7.07 -4.39
CA LYS A 112 0.00 -8.44 -4.05
C LYS A 112 0.66 -9.09 -5.26
N ASN A 113 1.69 -9.90 -5.02
CA ASN A 113 2.32 -10.67 -6.09
C ASN A 113 1.67 -12.05 -6.19
N GLU A 114 1.06 -12.34 -7.33
CA GLU A 114 0.42 -13.62 -7.62
C GLU A 114 1.02 -14.15 -8.92
N ASN A 115 1.77 -15.25 -8.83
CA ASN A 115 2.45 -15.88 -9.98
C ASN A 115 3.31 -14.91 -10.81
N GLY A 116 4.01 -13.98 -10.14
CA GLY A 116 4.86 -12.98 -10.79
C GLY A 116 4.12 -11.74 -11.31
N LEU A 117 2.80 -11.70 -11.18
CA LEU A 117 1.97 -10.53 -11.50
C LEU A 117 1.64 -9.73 -10.24
N TRP A 118 1.73 -8.41 -10.30
CA TRP A 118 1.40 -7.48 -9.23
C TRP A 118 -0.02 -6.97 -9.42
N ASN A 119 -0.93 -7.44 -8.56
CA ASN A 119 -2.35 -7.09 -8.57
C ASN A 119 -2.64 -6.06 -7.48
N PHE A 120 -3.24 -4.93 -7.85
CA PHE A 120 -3.49 -3.82 -6.93
C PHE A 120 -4.55 -4.18 -5.87
N LYS A 121 -4.24 -3.93 -4.60
CA LYS A 121 -5.07 -4.34 -3.44
C LYS A 121 -6.45 -3.67 -3.39
N GLY A 122 -6.56 -2.43 -3.89
CA GLY A 122 -7.82 -1.67 -3.83
C GLY A 122 -8.82 -1.99 -4.95
N SER A 123 -8.47 -2.91 -5.85
CA SER A 123 -9.42 -3.45 -6.84
C SER A 123 -10.59 -4.15 -6.14
N LYS A 124 -11.83 -3.82 -6.55
CA LYS A 124 -13.09 -4.38 -5.99
C LYS A 124 -13.23 -5.92 -6.11
N GLY A 125 -12.27 -6.61 -6.71
CA GLY A 125 -12.27 -8.07 -6.85
C GLY A 125 -11.38 -8.83 -5.85
N THR A 126 -10.59 -8.14 -5.03
CA THR A 126 -9.60 -8.76 -4.13
C THR A 126 -10.15 -8.88 -2.70
N GLU A 127 -11.17 -9.71 -2.51
CA GLU A 127 -11.55 -10.16 -1.16
C GLU A 127 -10.51 -11.18 -0.68
N ASP A 128 -9.57 -10.70 0.14
CA ASP A 128 -8.45 -11.50 0.65
C ASP A 128 -8.91 -12.60 1.62
N LYS A 129 -8.82 -13.86 1.16
CA LYS A 129 -8.92 -15.07 2.00
C LYS A 129 -7.60 -15.48 2.68
N ASN A 130 -6.48 -14.81 2.46
CA ASN A 130 -5.17 -15.27 2.95
C ASN A 130 -4.32 -14.12 3.51
N ASP A 131 -4.53 -13.78 4.78
CA ASP A 131 -3.73 -12.76 5.48
C ASP A 131 -3.08 -13.34 6.75
N LEU A 132 -2.65 -14.60 6.67
CA LEU A 132 -2.00 -15.33 7.78
C LEU A 132 -0.67 -16.01 7.43
N SER A 133 -0.12 -15.85 6.22
CA SER A 133 1.09 -16.59 5.80
C SER A 133 2.36 -15.79 5.47
N GLU A 134 2.35 -14.45 5.45
CA GLU A 134 3.56 -13.67 5.14
C GLU A 134 4.34 -13.16 6.37
N LEU A 135 4.43 -14.01 7.40
CA LEU A 135 5.35 -13.82 8.53
C LEU A 135 6.25 -15.05 8.68
N VAL A 136 6.95 -15.40 7.61
CA VAL A 136 8.15 -16.24 7.68
C VAL A 136 9.23 -15.55 6.85
N CYS A 137 10.14 -14.89 7.56
CA CYS A 137 11.45 -14.55 7.04
C CYS A 137 12.25 -15.84 6.89
N GLU A 138 12.80 -16.07 5.70
CA GLU A 138 14.09 -16.74 5.51
C GLU A 138 14.98 -15.81 4.68
#